data_AF-A0A3A6NX66-F1
#
_entry.id   AF-A0A3A6NX66-F1
#
_cell.length_a   1.000
_cell.length_b   1.000
_cell.length_c   1.000
_cell.angle_alpha   90.00
_cell.angle_beta   90.00
_cell.angle_gamma   90.00
#
_symmetry.space_group_name_H-M   'P 1'
#
loop_
_entity.id
_entity.type
_entity.pdbx_description
1 polymer ?
#
loop_
_entity_poly.entity_id
_entity_poly.type
_entity_poly.pdbx_seq_one_letter_code
_entity_poly.pdbx_strand_id
1 'polypeptide(L)'
;MSKHEMISNRAAHDVLAERRRQKEVEGFTDGHDDAHDGMELAAAAACYALNAAGSLQNDLSFGEAAAYKHFIDGFWPWLREEWNPKDPRRDLVRAGALILAEIERFDRAEARLANAEAEGGAHVE
;
A
#
# COMPACT_ATOMS: atom_id res chain seq x y z
N MET A 1 -4.15 -1.01 30.70
CA MET A 1 -4.49 -0.82 29.27
C MET A 1 -5.68 -1.70 28.94
N SER A 2 -6.69 -1.13 28.29
CA SER A 2 -7.92 -1.85 27.94
C SER A 2 -7.67 -2.87 26.82
N LYS A 3 -8.47 -3.95 26.77
CA LYS A 3 -8.42 -4.94 25.68
C LYS A 3 -8.61 -4.30 24.30
N HIS A 4 -9.38 -3.21 24.24
CA HIS A 4 -9.61 -2.40 23.03
C HIS A 4 -8.35 -1.62 22.60
N GLU A 5 -7.61 -1.08 23.58
CA GLU A 5 -6.37 -0.34 23.39
C GLU A 5 -5.23 -1.28 22.93
N MET A 6 -5.20 -2.51 23.45
CA MET A 6 -4.25 -3.54 23.00
C MET A 6 -4.55 -4.06 21.57
N ILE A 7 -5.82 -4.17 21.19
CA ILE A 7 -6.22 -4.60 19.83
C ILE A 7 -5.91 -3.52 18.78
N SER A 8 -6.20 -2.25 19.10
CA SER A 8 -5.88 -1.12 18.22
C SER A 8 -4.38 -1.03 17.94
N ASN A 9 -3.55 -1.34 18.95
CA ASN A 9 -2.10 -1.38 18.82
C ASN A 9 -1.62 -2.53 17.90
N ARG A 10 -2.21 -3.73 18.02
CA ARG A 10 -1.79 -4.90 17.23
C ARG A 10 -1.97 -4.68 15.72
N ALA A 11 -3.09 -4.10 15.29
CA ALA A 11 -3.34 -3.87 13.86
C ALA A 11 -2.31 -2.91 13.24
N ALA A 12 -2.00 -1.81 13.94
CA ALA A 12 -0.96 -0.87 13.51
C ALA A 12 0.43 -1.53 13.48
N HIS A 13 0.78 -2.31 14.52
CA HIS A 13 2.05 -3.07 14.54
C HIS A 13 2.19 -4.03 13.37
N ASP A 14 1.12 -4.76 13.02
CA ASP A 14 1.16 -5.70 11.90
C ASP A 14 1.43 -4.98 10.55
N VAL A 15 0.83 -3.80 10.34
CA VAL A 15 1.10 -2.98 9.13
C VAL A 15 2.54 -2.51 9.09
N LEU A 16 3.06 -2.00 10.21
CA LEU A 16 4.47 -1.57 10.31
C LEU A 16 5.45 -2.74 10.14
N ALA A 17 5.11 -3.91 10.67
CA ALA A 17 5.90 -5.12 10.52
C ALA A 17 5.91 -5.61 9.07
N GLU A 18 4.77 -5.58 8.38
CA GLU A 18 4.71 -5.94 6.95
C GLU A 18 5.48 -4.93 6.09
N ARG A 19 5.37 -3.62 6.37
CA ARG A 19 6.16 -2.61 5.65
C ARG A 19 7.67 -2.86 5.81
N ARG A 20 8.11 -3.18 7.03
CA ARG A 20 9.50 -3.59 7.30
C ARG A 20 9.88 -4.84 6.51
N ARG A 21 9.03 -5.88 6.51
CA ARG A 21 9.28 -7.12 5.77
C ARG A 21 9.40 -6.88 4.27
N GLN A 22 8.56 -6.03 3.68
CA GLN A 22 8.65 -5.64 2.27
C GLN A 22 10.00 -5.00 1.95
N LYS A 23 10.49 -4.09 2.80
CA LYS A 23 11.84 -3.50 2.67
C LYS A 23 12.95 -4.55 2.80
N GLU A 24 12.91 -5.37 3.84
CA GLU A 24 14.00 -6.27 4.22
C GLU A 24 14.08 -7.56 3.40
N VAL A 25 12.92 -8.10 2.99
CA VAL A 25 12.82 -9.41 2.32
C VAL A 25 12.60 -9.26 0.82
N GLU A 26 11.71 -8.36 0.40
CA GLU A 26 11.37 -8.17 -1.02
C GLU A 26 12.26 -7.10 -1.69
N GLY A 27 13.03 -6.34 -0.90
CA GLY A 27 13.89 -5.28 -1.41
C GLY A 27 13.13 -4.03 -1.87
N PHE A 28 11.90 -3.80 -1.39
CA PHE A 28 11.08 -2.63 -1.70
C PHE A 28 11.59 -1.40 -0.94
N THR A 29 12.82 -0.98 -1.29
CA THR A 29 13.50 0.18 -0.70
C THR A 29 12.77 1.48 -1.02
N ASP A 30 13.13 2.56 -0.32
CA ASP A 30 12.59 3.89 -0.61
C ASP A 30 12.81 4.28 -2.08
N GLY A 31 13.98 3.96 -2.65
CA GLY A 31 14.27 4.21 -4.06
C GLY A 31 13.50 3.32 -5.04
N HIS A 32 13.14 2.09 -4.64
CA HIS A 32 12.21 1.27 -5.41
C HIS A 32 10.83 1.92 -5.45
N ASP A 33 10.33 2.34 -4.29
CA ASP A 33 9.00 2.93 -4.18
C ASP A 33 8.92 4.29 -4.90
N ASP A 34 10.00 5.08 -4.85
CA ASP A 34 10.12 6.33 -5.58
C ASP A 34 10.08 6.15 -7.11
N ALA A 35 10.46 4.97 -7.61
CA ALA A 35 10.37 4.65 -9.03
C ALA A 35 8.95 4.23 -9.48
N HIS A 36 8.03 4.02 -8.53
CA HIS A 36 6.61 3.73 -8.77
C HIS A 36 5.77 4.99 -8.53
N ASP A 37 5.98 6.02 -9.36
CA ASP A 37 5.31 7.32 -9.26
C ASP A 37 3.99 7.41 -10.04
N GLY A 38 3.62 6.36 -10.77
CA GLY A 38 2.41 6.20 -11.56
C GLY A 38 1.20 5.67 -10.78
N MET A 39 1.18 5.87 -9.46
CA MET A 39 0.13 5.41 -8.54
C MET A 39 0.11 3.88 -8.31
N GLU A 40 1.14 3.14 -8.73
CA GLU A 40 1.16 1.67 -8.69
C GLU A 40 1.00 1.14 -7.26
N LEU A 41 1.68 1.74 -6.28
CA LEU A 41 1.59 1.32 -4.88
C LEU A 41 0.16 1.45 -4.34
N ALA A 42 -0.51 2.57 -4.66
CA ALA A 42 -1.91 2.80 -4.28
C ALA A 42 -2.87 1.84 -5.00
N ALA A 43 -2.65 1.59 -6.29
CA ALA A 43 -3.46 0.68 -7.10
C ALA A 43 -3.34 -0.78 -6.59
N ALA A 44 -2.12 -1.23 -6.30
CA ALA A 44 -1.86 -2.53 -5.71
C ALA A 44 -2.52 -2.67 -4.32
N ALA A 45 -2.44 -1.62 -3.49
CA ALA A 45 -3.12 -1.61 -2.19
C ALA A 45 -4.63 -1.75 -2.33
N ALA A 46 -5.25 -1.02 -3.26
CA ALA A 46 -6.68 -1.10 -3.53
C ALA A 46 -7.10 -2.51 -3.97
N CYS A 47 -6.29 -3.17 -4.81
CA CYS A 47 -6.56 -4.54 -5.26
C CYS A 47 -6.56 -5.54 -4.08
N TYR A 48 -5.58 -5.46 -3.17
CA TYR A 48 -5.57 -6.30 -1.97
C TYR A 48 -6.76 -6.01 -1.03
N ALA A 49 -7.12 -4.74 -0.86
CA ALA A 49 -8.27 -4.36 -0.04
C ALA A 49 -9.60 -4.88 -0.61
N LEU A 50 -9.79 -4.79 -1.92
CA LEU A 50 -10.97 -5.32 -2.61
C LEU A 50 -11.02 -6.85 -2.58
N ASN A 51 -9.88 -7.53 -2.72
CA ASN A 51 -9.81 -8.98 -2.58
C ASN A 51 -10.24 -9.43 -1.18
N ALA A 52 -9.77 -8.73 -0.14
CA ALA A 52 -10.17 -8.98 1.23
C ALA A 52 -11.67 -8.71 1.46
N ALA A 53 -12.21 -7.61 0.93
CA ALA A 53 -13.63 -7.28 1.03
C ALA A 53 -14.51 -8.37 0.38
N GLY A 54 -14.11 -8.84 -0.80
CA GLY A 54 -14.77 -9.95 -1.51
C GLY A 54 -14.80 -11.23 -0.67
N SER A 55 -13.70 -11.53 0.01
CA SER A 55 -13.54 -12.75 0.81
C SER A 55 -14.23 -12.68 2.19
N LEU A 56 -14.53 -11.48 2.70
CA LEU A 56 -15.22 -11.28 3.98
C LEU A 56 -16.75 -11.34 3.84
N GLN A 57 -17.28 -11.07 2.65
CA GLN A 57 -18.71 -11.17 2.39
C GLN A 57 -19.08 -12.61 2.03
N ASN A 58 -19.77 -13.29 2.94
CA ASN A 58 -20.25 -14.67 2.74
C ASN A 58 -21.43 -14.78 1.75
N ASP A 59 -22.03 -13.67 1.32
CA ASP A 59 -23.27 -13.64 0.53
C ASP A 59 -23.22 -12.61 -0.61
N LEU A 60 -22.05 -12.49 -1.26
CA LEU A 60 -21.95 -11.70 -2.49
C LEU A 60 -22.80 -12.34 -3.58
N SER A 61 -23.62 -11.53 -4.25
CA SER A 61 -24.22 -11.98 -5.50
C SER A 61 -23.11 -12.26 -6.51
N PHE A 62 -23.36 -13.20 -7.44
CA PHE A 62 -22.40 -13.53 -8.49
C PHE A 62 -21.92 -12.29 -9.27
N GLY A 63 -22.78 -11.28 -9.44
CA GLY A 63 -22.45 -10.02 -10.12
C GLY A 63 -21.45 -9.14 -9.36
N GLU A 64 -21.58 -9.05 -8.04
CA GLU A 64 -20.68 -8.23 -7.21
C GLU A 64 -19.29 -8.86 -7.08
N ALA A 65 -19.23 -10.19 -6.89
CA ALA A 65 -17.96 -10.92 -6.89
C ALA A 65 -17.23 -10.80 -8.24
N ALA A 66 -17.96 -10.88 -9.36
CA ALA A 66 -17.40 -10.69 -10.69
C ALA A 66 -16.87 -9.27 -10.90
N ALA A 67 -17.56 -8.24 -10.37
CA ALA A 67 -17.14 -6.85 -10.47
C ALA A 67 -15.80 -6.59 -9.75
N TYR A 68 -15.64 -7.10 -8.52
CA TYR A 68 -14.35 -6.98 -7.80
C TYR A 68 -13.22 -7.68 -8.53
N LYS A 69 -13.46 -8.88 -9.06
CA LYS A 69 -12.44 -9.58 -9.85
C LYS A 69 -12.05 -8.79 -11.11
N HIS A 70 -13.02 -8.23 -11.82
CA HIS A 70 -12.76 -7.39 -13.00
C HIS A 70 -11.95 -6.15 -12.66
N PHE A 71 -12.25 -5.51 -11.53
CA PHE A 71 -11.49 -4.37 -11.05
C PHE A 71 -10.04 -4.78 -10.76
N ILE A 72 -9.82 -5.84 -9.98
CA ILE A 72 -8.47 -6.32 -9.63
C ILE A 72 -7.67 -6.66 -10.90
N ASP A 73 -8.30 -7.36 -11.86
CA ASP A 73 -7.64 -7.72 -13.12
C ASP A 73 -7.26 -6.51 -13.98
N GLY A 74 -7.99 -5.39 -13.87
CA GLY A 74 -7.74 -4.17 -14.65
C GLY A 74 -6.84 -3.14 -13.95
N PHE A 75 -6.79 -3.15 -12.62
CA PHE A 75 -6.06 -2.16 -11.81
C PHE A 75 -4.81 -2.70 -11.14
N TRP A 76 -4.59 -4.03 -11.13
CA TRP A 76 -3.33 -4.57 -10.65
C TRP A 76 -2.18 -4.05 -11.54
N PRO A 77 -1.19 -3.33 -10.99
CA PRO A 77 -0.22 -2.58 -11.78
C PRO A 77 0.94 -3.43 -12.31
N TRP A 78 1.11 -4.65 -11.78
CA TRP A 78 2.25 -5.51 -12.08
C TRP A 78 1.82 -6.77 -12.84
N LEU A 79 2.78 -7.66 -13.11
CA LEU A 79 2.47 -8.93 -13.78
C LEU A 79 1.46 -9.73 -12.97
N ARG A 80 0.62 -10.50 -13.68
CA ARG A 80 -0.41 -11.34 -13.06
C ARG A 80 0.20 -12.38 -12.13
N GLU A 81 1.41 -12.83 -12.41
CA GLU A 81 2.17 -13.80 -11.62
C GLU A 81 2.63 -13.23 -10.27
N GLU A 82 2.71 -11.90 -10.17
CA GLU A 82 3.05 -11.19 -8.92
C GLU A 82 1.83 -11.00 -8.01
N TRP A 83 0.63 -11.28 -8.51
CA TRP A 83 -0.59 -11.30 -7.69
C TRP A 83 -0.57 -12.48 -6.73
N ASN A 84 -0.46 -12.20 -5.42
CA ASN A 84 -0.29 -13.22 -4.39
C ASN A 84 -1.19 -12.98 -3.17
N PRO A 85 -2.52 -13.04 -3.32
CA PRO A 85 -3.47 -12.84 -2.22
C PRO A 85 -3.35 -13.96 -1.19
N LYS A 86 -3.70 -13.64 0.05
CA LYS A 86 -3.69 -14.55 1.20
C LYS A 86 -5.09 -14.63 1.80
N ASP A 87 -5.19 -14.56 3.12
CA ASP A 87 -6.47 -14.41 3.82
C ASP A 87 -6.82 -12.91 3.96
N PRO A 88 -8.10 -12.57 4.23
CA PRO A 88 -8.54 -11.18 4.20
C PRO A 88 -7.76 -10.27 5.14
N ARG A 89 -7.38 -10.78 6.33
CA ARG A 89 -6.68 -9.97 7.32
C ARG A 89 -5.23 -9.73 6.92
N ARG A 90 -4.57 -10.71 6.29
CA ARG A 90 -3.21 -10.52 5.74
C ARG A 90 -3.20 -9.60 4.52
N ASP A 91 -4.20 -9.71 3.65
CA ASP A 91 -4.33 -8.82 2.49
C ASP A 91 -4.58 -7.37 2.91
N LEU A 92 -5.42 -7.12 3.92
CA LEU A 92 -5.60 -5.77 4.48
C LEU A 92 -4.33 -5.21 5.13
N VAL A 93 -3.52 -6.04 5.78
CA VAL A 93 -2.21 -5.61 6.31
C VAL A 93 -1.27 -5.23 5.18
N ARG A 94 -1.20 -6.04 4.12
CA ARG A 94 -0.37 -5.75 2.95
C ARG A 94 -0.84 -4.49 2.24
N ALA A 95 -2.16 -4.30 2.09
CA ALA A 95 -2.73 -3.07 1.56
C ALA A 95 -2.33 -1.86 2.41
N GLY A 96 -2.44 -1.96 3.74
CA GLY A 96 -2.01 -0.89 4.65
C GLY A 96 -0.51 -0.57 4.52
N ALA A 97 0.34 -1.59 4.37
CA ALA A 97 1.78 -1.40 4.17
C ALA A 97 2.10 -0.71 2.83
N LEU A 98 1.38 -1.05 1.75
CA LEU A 98 1.53 -0.39 0.45
C LEU A 98 1.02 1.05 0.47
N ILE A 99 -0.08 1.34 1.18
CA ILE A 99 -0.55 2.72 1.40
C ILE A 99 0.51 3.53 2.17
N LEU A 100 1.10 2.95 3.21
CA LEU A 100 2.18 3.60 3.95
C LEU A 100 3.38 3.89 3.04
N ALA A 101 3.76 2.95 2.17
CA ALA A 101 4.83 3.14 1.19
C ALA A 101 4.55 4.32 0.23
N GLU A 102 3.33 4.44 -0.27
CA GLU A 102 2.92 5.54 -1.16
C GLU A 102 2.91 6.89 -0.44
N ILE A 103 2.46 6.94 0.81
CA ILE A 103 2.51 8.18 1.63
C ILE A 103 3.98 8.58 1.87
N GLU A 104 4.84 7.62 2.26
CA GLU A 104 6.27 7.88 2.44
C GLU A 104 6.92 8.40 1.14
N ARG A 105 6.47 7.94 -0.04
CA ARG A 105 6.91 8.44 -1.34
C ARG A 105 6.52 9.90 -1.55
N PHE A 106 5.27 10.28 -1.26
CA PHE A 106 4.82 11.67 -1.32
C PHE A 106 5.61 12.57 -0.37
N ASP A 107 5.76 12.15 0.89
CA ASP A 107 6.52 12.89 1.90
C ASP A 107 7.97 13.15 1.44
N ARG A 108 8.62 12.14 0.84
CA ARG A 108 9.98 12.30 0.27
C ARG A 108 10.00 13.22 -0.94
N ALA A 109 9.00 13.15 -1.82
CA ALA A 109 8.91 14.02 -2.98
C ALA A 109 8.75 15.49 -2.56
N GLU A 110 7.88 15.77 -1.59
CA GLU A 110 7.69 17.10 -1.02
C GLU A 110 8.98 17.64 -0.38
N ALA A 111 9.69 16.81 0.39
CA ALA A 111 10.96 17.19 1.00
C ALA A 111 12.05 17.56 -0.03
N ARG A 112 12.11 16.85 -1.17
CA ARG A 112 13.04 17.17 -2.26
C ARG A 112 12.74 18.51 -2.92
N LEU A 113 11.45 18.81 -3.13
CA LEU A 113 11.01 20.09 -3.69
C LEU A 113 11.37 21.25 -2.76
N ALA A 114 11.08 21.12 -1.46
CA ALA A 114 11.42 22.13 -0.46
C ALA A 114 12.94 22.40 -0.39
N ASN A 115 13.76 21.37 -0.49
CA ASN A 115 15.22 21.53 -0.51
C ASN A 115 15.71 22.24 -1.77
N ALA A 116 15.16 21.91 -2.94
CA ALA A 116 15.52 22.56 -4.22
C ALA A 116 15.17 24.05 -4.23
N GLU A 117 14.03 24.44 -3.64
CA GLU A 117 13.64 25.85 -3.50
C GLU A 117 14.59 26.62 -2.57
N ALA A 118 15.01 26.01 -1.45
CA ALA A 118 15.95 26.62 -0.52
C ALA A 118 17.35 26.84 -1.14
N GLU A 119 17.84 25.89 -1.95
CA GLU A 119 19.12 26.01 -2.65
C GLU A 119 19.06 27.00 -3.82
N GLY A 120 17.95 27.02 -4.58
CA GLY A 120 17.74 27.94 -5.69
C GLY A 120 17.57 29.41 -5.25
N GLY A 121 16.98 29.64 -4.06
CA GLY A 121 16.87 30.98 -3.46
C GLY A 121 18.19 31.54 -2.92
N ALA A 122 19.14 30.67 -2.54
CA ALA A 122 20.43 31.07 -1.98
C ALA A 122 21.46 31.57 -3.02
N HIS A 123 21.14 31.50 -4.32
CA HIS A 123 22.03 31.91 -5.42
C HIS A 123 21.59 33.22 -6.12
N VAL A 124 20.65 33.97 -5.56
CA VAL A 124 20.09 35.21 -6.16
C VAL A 124 20.42 36.49 -5.37
N GLU A 125 21.31 36.43 -4.36
CA GLU A 125 21.85 37.63 -3.66
C GLU A 125 23.32 37.87 -4.00
#